data_AF-A0A4U9WD80-F1
#
_entry.id   AF-A0A4U9WD80-F1
#
_cell.length_a   1.000
_cell.length_b   1.000
_cell.length_c   1.000
_cell.angle_alpha   90.00
_cell.angle_beta   90.00
_cell.angle_gamma   90.00
#
_symmetry.space_group_name_H-M   'P 1'
#
loop_
_entity.id
_entity.type
_entity.pdbx_description
1 polymer ?
#
loop_
_entity_poly.entity_id
_entity_poly.type
_entity_poly.pdbx_seq_one_letter_code
_entity_poly.pdbx_strand_id
1 'polypeptide(L)'
;MRVAKALAELTGQPFVTAPNKFEALATCDALVHGHGALKGLAASLMKIANDVRWLASGPRCGIGEISIPENEPGSSIMPGKVNPTQCEAMTMLCAQVMGNDVAVNIGGASGNFELNVFRPLVIHNYLQSIRLLADGMSGFNEHCAVGIEPNRERIGQLLNESLMLVTALNTHIGYDKAAEIAKKAHKEGLTLKASALKLGYLTEQQFDEWVRPEEMVGSMRK
;
A
#
# COMPACT_ATOMS: atom_id res chain seq x y z
N MET A 1 -26.14 -12.73 -34.42
CA MET A 1 -26.12 -13.72 -33.31
C MET A 1 -25.13 -14.86 -33.52
N ARG A 2 -24.97 -15.40 -34.75
CA ARG A 2 -24.05 -16.53 -35.02
C ARG A 2 -22.58 -16.26 -34.62
N VAL A 3 -22.07 -15.06 -34.88
CA VAL A 3 -20.67 -14.71 -34.57
C VAL A 3 -20.39 -14.62 -33.06
N ALA A 4 -21.28 -14.02 -32.26
CA ALA A 4 -21.07 -13.91 -30.81
C ALA A 4 -21.00 -15.29 -30.14
N LYS A 5 -21.87 -16.22 -30.55
CA LYS A 5 -21.82 -17.62 -30.09
C LYS A 5 -20.52 -18.30 -30.49
N ALA A 6 -20.08 -18.14 -31.74
CA ALA A 6 -18.82 -18.70 -32.20
C ALA A 6 -17.62 -18.14 -31.41
N LEU A 7 -17.60 -16.84 -31.10
CA LEU A 7 -16.58 -16.24 -30.24
C LEU A 7 -16.59 -16.82 -28.83
N ALA A 8 -17.78 -17.01 -28.25
CA ALA A 8 -17.90 -17.62 -26.92
C ALA A 8 -17.35 -19.06 -26.90
N GLU A 9 -17.66 -19.86 -27.91
CA GLU A 9 -17.14 -21.23 -28.06
C GLU A 9 -15.61 -21.26 -28.26
N LEU A 10 -15.07 -20.36 -29.08
CA LEU A 10 -13.63 -20.31 -29.37
C LEU A 10 -12.78 -19.81 -28.20
N THR A 11 -13.31 -18.87 -27.41
CA THR A 11 -12.55 -18.22 -26.33
C THR A 11 -12.84 -18.79 -24.95
N GLY A 12 -13.92 -19.57 -24.79
CA GLY A 12 -14.45 -20.00 -23.51
C GLY A 12 -15.03 -18.87 -22.65
N GLN A 13 -15.16 -17.66 -23.20
CA GLN A 13 -15.68 -16.49 -22.50
C GLN A 13 -17.16 -16.25 -22.86
N PRO A 14 -18.00 -15.72 -21.96
CA PRO A 14 -19.45 -15.60 -22.16
C PRO A 14 -19.83 -14.41 -23.08
N PHE A 15 -19.28 -14.37 -24.30
CA PHE A 15 -19.61 -13.33 -25.27
C PHE A 15 -21.07 -13.40 -25.72
N VAL A 16 -21.73 -12.25 -25.66
CA VAL A 16 -23.10 -12.05 -26.16
C VAL A 16 -23.13 -10.85 -27.10
N THR A 17 -24.15 -10.77 -27.95
CA THR A 17 -24.33 -9.59 -28.80
C THR A 17 -24.87 -8.42 -27.97
N ALA A 18 -24.35 -7.20 -28.17
CA ALA A 18 -24.84 -6.03 -27.47
C ALA A 18 -26.36 -5.84 -27.72
N PRO A 19 -27.19 -5.63 -26.69
CA PRO A 19 -28.63 -5.47 -26.87
C PRO A 19 -28.98 -4.21 -27.67
N ASN A 20 -28.18 -3.15 -27.52
CA ASN A 20 -28.27 -1.94 -28.32
C ASN A 20 -27.00 -1.76 -29.16
N LYS A 21 -27.15 -1.68 -30.49
CA LYS A 21 -26.00 -1.50 -31.41
C LYS A 21 -25.59 -0.05 -31.58
N PHE A 22 -26.51 0.89 -31.39
CA PHE A 22 -26.21 2.31 -31.45
C PHE A 22 -25.29 2.69 -30.30
N GLU A 23 -25.60 2.27 -29.08
CA GLU A 23 -24.72 2.49 -27.91
C GLU A 23 -23.34 1.86 -28.14
N ALA A 24 -23.28 0.57 -28.50
CA ALA A 24 -22.01 -0.13 -28.71
C ALA A 24 -21.10 0.48 -29.80
N LEU A 25 -21.67 1.20 -30.78
CA LEU A 25 -20.95 1.89 -31.85
C LEU A 25 -20.66 3.37 -31.52
N ALA A 26 -21.61 4.07 -30.90
CA ALA A 26 -21.50 5.49 -30.62
C ALA A 26 -20.66 5.82 -29.37
N THR A 27 -20.44 4.86 -28.46
CA THR A 27 -19.72 5.09 -27.19
C THR A 27 -18.62 4.05 -26.93
N CYS A 28 -17.85 4.28 -25.86
CA CYS A 28 -16.84 3.34 -25.34
C CYS A 28 -17.02 3.12 -23.82
N ASP A 29 -18.25 3.26 -23.29
CA ASP A 29 -18.50 3.42 -21.86
C ASP A 29 -18.09 2.21 -21.03
N ALA A 30 -18.26 1.00 -21.58
CA ALA A 30 -17.78 -0.23 -20.94
C ALA A 30 -16.26 -0.21 -20.70
N LEU A 31 -15.48 0.34 -21.63
CA LEU A 31 -14.02 0.47 -21.49
C LEU A 31 -13.65 1.60 -20.53
N VAL A 32 -14.38 2.72 -20.54
CA VAL A 32 -14.19 3.81 -19.57
C VAL A 32 -14.43 3.31 -18.15
N HIS A 33 -15.55 2.62 -17.92
CA HIS A 33 -15.88 2.04 -16.62
C HIS A 33 -14.84 1.00 -16.18
N GLY A 34 -14.48 0.08 -17.08
CA GLY A 34 -13.46 -0.93 -16.81
C GLY A 34 -12.11 -0.31 -16.45
N HIS A 35 -11.70 0.76 -17.12
CA HIS A 35 -10.45 1.45 -16.81
C HIS A 35 -10.51 2.17 -15.47
N GLY A 36 -11.67 2.72 -15.10
CA GLY A 36 -11.88 3.30 -13.77
C GLY A 36 -11.58 2.31 -12.64
N ALA A 37 -11.89 1.01 -12.82
CA ALA A 37 -11.52 -0.05 -11.89
C ALA A 37 -9.99 -0.29 -11.85
N LEU A 38 -9.32 -0.28 -13.01
CA LEU A 38 -7.86 -0.40 -13.10
C LEU A 38 -7.15 0.78 -12.41
N LYS A 39 -7.68 2.00 -12.55
CA LYS A 39 -7.18 3.19 -11.85
C LYS A 39 -7.41 3.09 -10.34
N GLY A 40 -8.51 2.50 -9.90
CA GLY A 40 -8.75 2.14 -8.49
C GLY A 40 -7.67 1.19 -7.96
N LEU A 41 -7.39 0.11 -8.69
CA LEU A 41 -6.31 -0.83 -8.36
C LEU A 41 -4.94 -0.15 -8.31
N ALA A 42 -4.62 0.71 -9.27
CA ALA A 42 -3.36 1.47 -9.30
C ALA A 42 -3.20 2.37 -8.07
N ALA A 43 -4.28 2.99 -7.58
CA ALA A 43 -4.23 3.78 -6.33
C ALA A 43 -3.90 2.90 -5.12
N SER A 44 -4.50 1.72 -5.00
CA SER A 44 -4.19 0.76 -3.93
C SER A 44 -2.75 0.26 -4.00
N LEU A 45 -2.28 -0.15 -5.18
CA LEU A 45 -0.92 -0.63 -5.39
C LEU A 45 0.13 0.46 -5.13
N MET A 46 -0.14 1.70 -5.55
CA MET A 46 0.71 2.85 -5.26
C MET A 46 0.92 3.00 -3.75
N LYS A 47 -0.15 2.92 -2.95
CA LYS A 47 -0.06 2.99 -1.48
C LYS A 47 0.76 1.84 -0.91
N ILE A 48 0.44 0.60 -1.31
CA ILE A 48 1.14 -0.61 -0.82
C ILE A 48 2.64 -0.54 -1.11
N ALA A 49 3.03 -0.21 -2.35
CA ALA A 49 4.44 -0.09 -2.72
C ALA A 49 5.14 1.06 -1.98
N ASN A 50 4.45 2.17 -1.74
CA ASN A 50 4.98 3.27 -0.94
C ASN A 50 5.21 2.88 0.52
N ASP A 51 4.28 2.15 1.14
CA ASP A 51 4.47 1.66 2.51
C ASP A 51 5.66 0.72 2.60
N VAL A 52 5.76 -0.27 1.69
CA VAL A 52 6.89 -1.22 1.69
C VAL A 52 8.23 -0.49 1.55
N ARG A 53 8.36 0.45 0.60
CA ARG A 53 9.64 1.18 0.43
C ARG A 53 10.00 2.06 1.64
N TRP A 54 9.00 2.61 2.34
CA TRP A 54 9.25 3.44 3.53
C TRP A 54 9.62 2.57 4.74
N LEU A 55 8.88 1.49 4.98
CA LEU A 55 9.18 0.53 6.05
C LEU A 55 10.57 -0.09 5.88
N ALA A 56 11.01 -0.29 4.63
CA ALA A 56 12.35 -0.79 4.29
C ALA A 56 13.45 0.28 4.25
N SER A 57 13.13 1.57 4.41
CA SER A 57 14.11 2.65 4.33
C SER A 57 15.17 2.53 5.43
N GLY A 58 16.46 2.62 5.07
CA GLY A 58 17.54 2.32 6.01
C GLY A 58 18.93 2.29 5.35
N PRO A 59 19.93 1.64 5.97
CA PRO A 59 19.79 0.74 7.13
C PRO A 59 19.78 1.44 8.48
N ARG A 60 20.18 2.72 8.57
CA ARG A 60 20.33 3.43 9.87
C ARG A 60 19.56 4.74 10.00
N CYS A 61 19.34 5.44 8.89
CA CYS A 61 18.75 6.79 8.88
C CYS A 61 17.32 6.80 8.29
N GLY A 62 16.60 5.68 8.41
CA GLY A 62 15.22 5.51 7.96
C GLY A 62 14.36 4.82 9.03
N ILE A 63 13.25 4.20 8.60
CA ILE A 63 12.35 3.44 9.50
C ILE A 63 12.99 2.09 9.86
N GLY A 64 13.25 1.26 8.84
CA GLY A 64 13.97 -0.01 8.97
C GLY A 64 13.21 -1.13 9.66
N GLU A 65 11.88 -1.13 9.62
CA GLU A 65 11.04 -2.15 10.25
C GLU A 65 11.00 -3.46 9.46
N ILE A 66 11.21 -3.41 8.14
CA ILE A 66 11.30 -4.61 7.29
C ILE A 66 12.58 -4.59 6.45
N SER A 67 13.01 -5.76 6.00
CA SER A 67 13.98 -5.92 4.93
C SER A 67 13.30 -6.47 3.68
N ILE A 68 13.84 -6.09 2.51
CA ILE A 68 13.40 -6.55 1.19
C ILE A 68 14.56 -7.26 0.48
N PRO A 69 14.28 -8.15 -0.50
CA PRO A 69 15.31 -8.83 -1.27
C PRO A 69 16.24 -7.88 -2.04
N GLU A 70 17.52 -8.23 -2.11
CA GLU A 70 18.52 -7.58 -2.96
C GLU A 70 18.65 -8.37 -4.27
N ASN A 71 18.00 -7.90 -5.34
CA ASN A 71 18.01 -8.59 -6.64
C ASN A 71 19.12 -8.10 -7.57
N GLU A 72 19.42 -6.80 -7.53
CA GLU A 72 20.47 -6.18 -8.32
C GLU A 72 21.77 -6.07 -7.50
N PRO A 73 22.95 -6.25 -8.12
CA PRO A 73 24.21 -6.12 -7.39
C PRO A 73 24.37 -4.73 -6.75
N GLY A 74 24.39 -4.69 -5.42
CA GLY A 74 24.78 -3.51 -4.67
C GLY A 74 26.27 -3.19 -4.81
N SER A 75 26.68 -2.04 -4.28
CA SER A 75 28.11 -1.72 -4.16
C SER A 75 28.68 -2.46 -2.94
N SER A 76 29.77 -3.22 -3.12
CA SER A 76 30.46 -3.92 -2.03
C SER A 76 30.95 -3.00 -0.90
N ILE A 77 31.07 -1.69 -1.15
CA ILE A 77 31.41 -0.68 -0.14
C ILE A 77 30.20 -0.20 0.70
N MET A 78 28.97 -0.54 0.31
CA MET A 78 27.71 -0.09 0.93
C MET A 78 26.89 -1.28 1.48
N PRO A 79 27.38 -2.02 2.50
CA PRO A 79 26.67 -3.17 3.04
C PRO A 79 25.32 -2.78 3.65
N GLY A 80 24.29 -3.56 3.35
CA GLY A 80 22.92 -3.37 3.87
C GLY A 80 22.13 -2.26 3.18
N LYS A 81 22.69 -1.58 2.17
CA LYS A 81 21.93 -0.66 1.33
C LYS A 81 21.23 -1.43 0.22
N VAL A 82 19.92 -1.61 0.34
CA VAL A 82 19.07 -2.21 -0.69
C VAL A 82 18.10 -1.14 -1.20
N ASN A 83 18.15 -0.85 -2.51
CA ASN A 83 17.19 0.06 -3.12
C ASN A 83 15.88 -0.69 -3.40
N PRO A 84 14.70 -0.09 -3.14
CA PRO A 84 13.41 -0.73 -3.35
C PRO A 84 12.96 -0.66 -4.83
N THR A 85 13.77 -1.20 -5.74
CA THR A 85 13.62 -1.07 -7.21
C THR A 85 12.25 -1.57 -7.72
N GLN A 86 11.74 -2.65 -7.15
CA GLN A 86 10.40 -3.16 -7.48
C GLN A 86 9.27 -2.24 -7.01
N CYS A 87 9.43 -1.59 -5.84
CA CYS A 87 8.48 -0.57 -5.40
C CYS A 87 8.53 0.65 -6.33
N GLU A 88 9.73 1.07 -6.76
CA GLU A 88 9.91 2.19 -7.69
C GLU A 88 9.19 1.90 -9.02
N ALA A 89 9.43 0.73 -9.63
CA ALA A 89 8.74 0.29 -10.84
C ALA A 89 7.21 0.27 -10.68
N MET A 90 6.72 -0.29 -9.56
CA MET A 90 5.28 -0.33 -9.24
C MET A 90 4.68 1.08 -9.13
N THR A 91 5.36 2.01 -8.48
CA THR A 91 4.86 3.39 -8.36
C THR A 91 4.86 4.12 -9.70
N MET A 92 5.87 3.93 -10.55
CA MET A 92 5.92 4.53 -11.90
C MET A 92 4.80 4.01 -12.80
N LEU A 93 4.59 2.69 -12.85
CA LEU A 93 3.51 2.13 -13.66
C LEU A 93 2.13 2.52 -13.14
N CYS A 94 1.94 2.67 -11.82
CA CYS A 94 0.67 3.15 -11.27
C CYS A 94 0.39 4.60 -11.71
N ALA A 95 1.41 5.46 -11.74
CA ALA A 95 1.26 6.82 -12.27
C ALA A 95 0.90 6.82 -13.77
N GLN A 96 1.52 5.93 -14.56
CA GLN A 96 1.19 5.76 -15.97
C GLN A 96 -0.28 5.33 -16.16
N VAL A 97 -0.77 4.37 -15.36
CA VAL A 97 -2.18 3.93 -15.40
C VAL A 97 -3.13 5.10 -15.09
N MET A 98 -2.81 5.96 -14.13
CA MET A 98 -3.63 7.14 -13.83
C MET A 98 -3.63 8.15 -14.99
N GLY A 99 -2.50 8.32 -15.70
CA GLY A 99 -2.44 9.13 -16.92
C GLY A 99 -3.27 8.53 -18.06
N ASN A 100 -3.17 7.22 -18.26
CA ASN A 100 -3.95 6.47 -19.24
C ASN A 100 -5.46 6.59 -18.97
N ASP A 101 -5.87 6.63 -17.70
CA ASP A 101 -7.28 6.82 -17.31
C ASP A 101 -7.83 8.13 -17.85
N VAL A 102 -7.06 9.22 -17.76
CA VAL A 102 -7.47 10.52 -18.32
C VAL A 102 -7.64 10.42 -19.84
N ALA A 103 -6.69 9.79 -20.54
CA ALA A 103 -6.79 9.61 -22.00
C ALA A 103 -8.01 8.76 -22.40
N VAL A 104 -8.31 7.70 -21.65
CA VAL A 104 -9.48 6.84 -21.87
C VAL A 104 -10.78 7.61 -21.65
N ASN A 105 -10.88 8.40 -20.57
CA ASN A 105 -12.07 9.22 -20.28
C ASN A 105 -12.30 10.27 -21.38
N ILE A 106 -11.25 10.97 -21.82
CA ILE A 106 -11.35 11.94 -22.93
C ILE A 106 -11.80 11.24 -24.21
N GLY A 107 -11.21 10.09 -24.56
CA GLY A 107 -11.60 9.30 -25.73
C GLY A 107 -13.05 8.81 -25.66
N GLY A 108 -13.51 8.37 -24.50
CA GLY A 108 -14.90 7.97 -24.27
C GLY A 108 -15.90 9.10 -24.51
N ALA A 109 -15.60 10.31 -24.00
CA ALA A 109 -16.44 11.49 -24.13
C ALA A 109 -16.45 12.12 -25.55
N SER A 110 -15.55 11.69 -26.44
CA SER A 110 -15.34 12.31 -27.77
C SER A 110 -16.14 11.63 -28.90
N GLY A 111 -17.24 10.94 -28.58
CA GLY A 111 -18.12 10.34 -29.58
C GLY A 111 -18.96 11.40 -30.32
N ASN A 112 -19.23 11.19 -31.61
CA ASN A 112 -20.12 12.04 -32.39
C ASN A 112 -21.16 11.18 -33.12
N PHE A 113 -22.44 11.41 -32.79
CA PHE A 113 -23.58 10.73 -33.41
C PHE A 113 -23.44 9.19 -33.38
N GLU A 114 -23.39 8.52 -34.53
CA GLU A 114 -23.46 7.05 -34.60
C GLU A 114 -22.13 6.31 -34.33
N LEU A 115 -20.99 7.01 -34.21
CA LEU A 115 -19.69 6.36 -34.06
C LEU A 115 -18.70 7.14 -33.18
N ASN A 116 -18.18 6.49 -32.14
CA ASN A 116 -16.97 6.97 -31.47
C ASN A 116 -15.73 6.53 -32.29
N VAL A 117 -14.96 7.51 -32.77
CA VAL A 117 -13.76 7.29 -33.60
C VAL A 117 -12.45 7.33 -32.81
N PHE A 118 -12.49 7.55 -31.50
CA PHE A 118 -11.34 7.53 -30.58
C PHE A 118 -10.97 6.12 -30.10
N ARG A 119 -11.64 5.08 -30.62
CA ARG A 119 -11.44 3.68 -30.26
C ARG A 119 -9.97 3.22 -30.22
N PRO A 120 -9.09 3.59 -31.18
CA PRO A 120 -7.68 3.21 -31.11
C PRO A 120 -6.96 3.74 -29.87
N LEU A 121 -7.19 5.01 -29.51
CA LEU A 121 -6.63 5.63 -28.30
C LEU A 121 -7.14 4.89 -27.05
N VAL A 122 -8.45 4.67 -26.96
CA VAL A 122 -9.09 4.03 -25.81
C VAL A 122 -8.55 2.62 -25.59
N ILE A 123 -8.56 1.77 -26.62
CA ILE A 123 -8.14 0.37 -26.45
C ILE A 123 -6.64 0.23 -26.22
N HIS A 124 -5.82 1.11 -26.81
CA HIS A 124 -4.38 1.11 -26.58
C HIS A 124 -4.05 1.39 -25.12
N ASN A 125 -4.58 2.49 -24.56
CA ASN A 125 -4.35 2.86 -23.16
C ASN A 125 -4.92 1.80 -22.20
N TYR A 126 -6.08 1.23 -22.53
CA TYR A 126 -6.70 0.17 -21.75
C TYR A 126 -5.82 -1.08 -21.65
N LEU A 127 -5.36 -1.59 -22.79
CA LEU A 127 -4.52 -2.79 -22.82
C LEU A 127 -3.11 -2.54 -22.25
N GLN A 128 -2.55 -1.34 -22.46
CA GLN A 128 -1.28 -0.97 -21.83
C GLN A 128 -1.39 -0.98 -20.31
N SER A 129 -2.45 -0.37 -19.74
CA SER A 129 -2.68 -0.37 -18.30
C SER A 129 -2.83 -1.80 -17.75
N ILE A 130 -3.58 -2.68 -18.43
CA ILE A 130 -3.69 -4.09 -18.03
C ILE A 130 -2.31 -4.75 -18.00
N ARG A 131 -1.52 -4.59 -19.05
CA ARG A 131 -0.20 -5.22 -19.17
C ARG A 131 0.75 -4.73 -18.08
N LEU A 132 0.81 -3.41 -17.88
CA LEU A 132 1.65 -2.80 -16.85
C LEU A 132 1.29 -3.28 -15.45
N LEU A 133 -0.01 -3.32 -15.12
CA LEU A 133 -0.46 -3.79 -13.80
C LEU A 133 -0.17 -5.29 -13.63
N ALA A 134 -0.49 -6.12 -14.63
CA ALA A 134 -0.28 -7.56 -14.54
C ALA A 134 1.21 -7.92 -14.37
N ASP A 135 2.07 -7.41 -15.26
CA ASP A 135 3.51 -7.67 -15.21
C ASP A 135 4.12 -7.06 -13.95
N GLY A 136 3.71 -5.85 -13.58
CA GLY A 136 4.17 -5.15 -12.38
C GLY A 136 3.83 -5.88 -11.09
N MET A 137 2.59 -6.39 -10.96
CA MET A 137 2.18 -7.18 -9.80
C MET A 137 2.94 -8.50 -9.72
N SER A 138 3.16 -9.17 -10.86
CA SER A 138 3.95 -10.41 -10.90
C SER A 138 5.40 -10.16 -10.46
N GLY A 139 6.06 -9.15 -11.04
CA GLY A 139 7.45 -8.80 -10.72
C GLY A 139 7.62 -8.32 -9.28
N PHE A 140 6.70 -7.48 -8.78
CA PHE A 140 6.70 -7.05 -7.39
C PHE A 140 6.52 -8.22 -6.43
N ASN A 141 5.63 -9.17 -6.75
CA ASN A 141 5.44 -10.35 -5.92
C ASN A 141 6.70 -11.22 -5.88
N GLU A 142 7.20 -11.60 -7.05
CA GLU A 142 8.34 -12.52 -7.21
C GLU A 142 9.64 -11.97 -6.64
N HIS A 143 9.93 -10.68 -6.88
CA HIS A 143 11.22 -10.08 -6.57
C HIS A 143 11.20 -9.15 -5.34
N CYS A 144 10.05 -9.01 -4.66
CA CYS A 144 9.98 -8.20 -3.44
C CYS A 144 9.06 -8.82 -2.39
N ALA A 145 7.76 -8.92 -2.66
CA ALA A 145 6.75 -9.19 -1.64
C ALA A 145 6.94 -10.52 -0.91
N VAL A 146 7.27 -11.60 -1.63
CA VAL A 146 7.44 -12.93 -1.03
C VAL A 146 8.69 -13.05 -0.15
N GLY A 147 9.64 -12.13 -0.28
CA GLY A 147 10.89 -12.11 0.50
C GLY A 147 10.96 -10.99 1.53
N ILE A 148 9.83 -10.35 1.86
CA ILE A 148 9.76 -9.36 2.94
C ILE A 148 9.96 -10.08 4.28
N GLU A 149 10.92 -9.61 5.08
CA GLU A 149 11.20 -10.12 6.42
C GLU A 149 11.15 -9.00 7.47
N PRO A 150 10.60 -9.23 8.67
CA PRO A 150 10.54 -8.22 9.72
C PRO A 150 11.89 -8.08 10.44
N ASN A 151 12.34 -6.84 10.64
CA ASN A 151 13.46 -6.53 11.51
C ASN A 151 12.97 -6.46 12.97
N ARG A 152 12.85 -7.63 13.61
CA ARG A 152 12.29 -7.76 14.97
C ARG A 152 13.04 -6.97 16.02
N GLU A 153 14.37 -6.84 15.87
CA GLU A 153 15.19 -6.05 16.80
C GLU A 153 14.82 -4.56 16.70
N ARG A 154 14.79 -4.02 15.47
CA ARG A 154 14.43 -2.61 15.24
C ARG A 154 12.98 -2.32 15.66
N ILE A 155 12.04 -3.20 15.32
CA ILE A 155 10.64 -3.07 15.72
C ILE A 155 10.53 -3.06 17.26
N GLY A 156 11.20 -4.00 17.94
CA GLY A 156 11.21 -4.07 19.40
C GLY A 156 11.81 -2.83 20.05
N GLN A 157 12.89 -2.29 19.48
CA GLN A 157 13.48 -1.03 19.94
C GLN A 157 12.47 0.12 19.84
N LEU A 158 11.91 0.36 18.65
CA LEU A 158 10.98 1.47 18.39
C LEU A 158 9.72 1.38 19.26
N LEU A 159 9.20 0.17 19.47
CA LEU A 159 8.04 -0.06 20.32
C LEU A 159 8.31 0.38 21.78
N ASN A 160 9.48 0.03 22.32
CA ASN A 160 9.85 0.35 23.71
C ASN A 160 10.28 1.81 23.91
N GLU A 161 10.77 2.46 22.86
CA GLU A 161 11.11 3.90 22.86
C GLU A 161 9.89 4.79 22.58
N SER A 162 8.78 4.22 22.09
CA SER A 162 7.56 4.95 21.75
C SER A 162 6.86 5.55 22.97
N LEU A 163 6.30 6.75 22.79
CA LEU A 163 5.47 7.41 23.79
C LEU A 163 3.99 6.99 23.70
N MET A 164 3.60 6.24 22.67
CA MET A 164 2.19 5.93 22.40
C MET A 164 1.59 4.90 23.35
N LEU A 165 2.43 4.07 23.99
CA LEU A 165 1.97 3.04 24.93
C LEU A 165 1.49 3.62 26.27
N VAL A 166 1.69 4.92 26.51
CA VAL A 166 1.37 5.59 27.78
C VAL A 166 -0.11 5.51 28.15
N THR A 167 -1.00 5.40 27.16
CA THR A 167 -2.45 5.35 27.39
C THR A 167 -2.89 4.11 28.17
N ALA A 168 -2.10 3.02 28.13
CA ALA A 168 -2.33 1.83 28.96
C ALA A 168 -2.27 2.16 30.47
N LEU A 169 -1.55 3.22 30.86
CA LEU A 169 -1.44 3.61 32.26
C LEU A 169 -2.67 4.37 32.78
N ASN A 170 -3.55 4.87 31.90
CA ASN A 170 -4.67 5.74 32.29
C ASN A 170 -5.61 5.08 33.32
N THR A 171 -5.86 3.78 33.20
CA THR A 171 -6.75 3.01 34.09
C THR A 171 -6.12 2.69 35.44
N HIS A 172 -4.79 2.80 35.57
CA HIS A 172 -4.05 2.46 36.79
C HIS A 172 -3.67 3.68 37.60
N ILE A 173 -3.25 4.77 36.94
CA ILE A 173 -2.72 5.97 37.59
C ILE A 173 -3.47 7.26 37.23
N GLY A 174 -4.47 7.19 36.34
CA GLY A 174 -5.22 8.34 35.84
C GLY A 174 -4.51 9.08 34.70
N TYR A 175 -5.29 9.83 33.93
CA TYR A 175 -4.84 10.56 32.74
C TYR A 175 -3.73 11.57 33.05
N ASP A 176 -3.86 12.37 34.11
CA ASP A 176 -2.92 13.46 34.40
C ASP A 176 -1.51 12.94 34.68
N LYS A 177 -1.39 11.87 35.48
CA LYS A 177 -0.09 11.24 35.77
C LYS A 177 0.52 10.59 34.53
N ALA A 178 -0.30 9.91 33.71
CA ALA A 178 0.16 9.32 32.45
C ALA A 178 0.66 10.40 31.47
N ALA A 179 -0.05 11.52 31.34
CA ALA A 179 0.35 12.65 30.51
C ALA A 179 1.66 13.29 31.01
N GLU A 180 1.86 13.39 32.33
CA GLU A 180 3.11 13.88 32.91
C GLU A 180 4.31 12.95 32.59
N ILE A 181 4.12 11.63 32.68
CA ILE A 181 5.13 10.63 32.28
C ILE A 181 5.55 10.85 30.81
N ALA A 182 4.59 10.98 29.89
CA ALA A 182 4.87 11.19 28.47
C ALA A 182 5.60 12.53 28.21
N LYS A 183 5.16 13.62 28.85
CA LYS A 183 5.80 14.94 28.71
C LYS A 183 7.23 14.92 29.22
N LYS A 184 7.48 14.31 30.38
CA LYS A 184 8.83 14.17 30.93
C LYS A 184 9.71 13.27 30.05
N ALA A 185 9.18 12.15 29.56
CA ALA A 185 9.88 11.25 28.65
C ALA A 185 10.32 11.97 27.38
N HIS A 186 9.42 12.72 26.75
CA HIS A 186 9.73 13.52 25.57
C HIS A 186 10.79 14.61 25.85
N LYS A 187 10.63 15.36 26.95
CA LYS A 187 11.53 16.46 27.32
C LYS A 187 12.95 15.99 27.64
N GLU A 188 13.08 14.84 28.29
CA GLU A 188 14.37 14.30 28.77
C GLU A 188 14.97 13.22 27.86
N GLY A 189 14.29 12.84 26.76
CA GLY A 189 14.74 11.77 25.87
C GLY A 189 14.77 10.40 26.55
N LEU A 190 13.79 10.11 27.41
CA LEU A 190 13.68 8.85 28.15
C LEU A 190 12.58 7.96 27.57
N THR A 191 12.64 6.67 27.88
CA THR A 191 11.48 5.78 27.70
C THR A 191 10.37 6.11 28.71
N LEU A 192 9.14 5.68 28.41
CA LEU A 192 8.01 5.80 29.33
C LEU A 192 8.32 5.13 30.69
N LYS A 193 8.88 3.91 30.66
CA LYS A 193 9.28 3.17 31.87
C LYS A 193 10.26 3.96 32.71
N ALA A 194 11.34 4.49 32.10
CA ALA A 194 12.34 5.27 32.82
C ALA A 194 11.76 6.57 33.41
N SER A 195 10.87 7.25 32.67
CA SER A 195 10.19 8.46 33.12
C SER A 195 9.26 8.18 34.31
N ALA A 196 8.46 7.11 34.24
CA ALA A 196 7.51 6.69 35.27
C ALA A 196 8.20 6.31 36.59
N LEU A 197 9.33 5.59 36.50
CA LEU A 197 10.18 5.26 37.64
C LEU A 197 10.79 6.51 38.29
N LYS A 198 11.31 7.45 37.49
CA LYS A 198 11.88 8.72 38.01
C LYS A 198 10.84 9.59 38.71
N LEU A 199 9.59 9.57 38.25
CA LEU A 199 8.48 10.30 38.89
C LEU A 199 7.94 9.58 40.14
N GLY A 200 8.33 8.33 40.37
CA GLY A 200 7.85 7.52 41.48
C GLY A 200 6.35 7.17 41.37
N TYR A 201 5.79 7.17 40.15
CA TYR A 201 4.37 6.91 39.94
C TYR A 201 4.01 5.43 39.90
N LEU A 202 4.99 4.57 39.61
CA LEU A 202 4.84 3.12 39.57
C LEU A 202 6.22 2.44 39.68
N THR A 203 6.22 1.14 39.97
CA THR A 203 7.42 0.30 39.98
C THR A 203 7.70 -0.31 38.61
N GLU A 204 8.89 -0.90 38.45
CA GLU A 204 9.25 -1.61 37.21
C GLU A 204 8.30 -2.77 36.93
N GLN A 205 7.98 -3.55 37.96
CA GLN A 205 7.04 -4.67 37.88
C GLN A 205 5.64 -4.21 37.46
N GLN A 206 5.17 -3.08 38.01
CA GLN A 206 3.88 -2.51 37.62
C GLN A 206 3.87 -2.03 36.16
N PHE A 207 4.96 -1.42 35.68
CA PHE A 207 5.04 -1.03 34.27
C PHE A 207 4.95 -2.25 33.35
N ASP A 208 5.72 -3.29 33.66
CA ASP A 208 5.79 -4.51 32.85
C ASP A 208 4.48 -5.32 32.89
N GLU A 209 3.71 -5.22 33.99
CA GLU A 209 2.39 -5.84 34.11
C GLU A 209 1.30 -5.04 33.38
N TRP A 210 1.31 -3.71 33.45
CA TRP A 210 0.23 -2.86 32.92
C TRP A 210 0.40 -2.46 31.46
N VAL A 211 1.64 -2.34 30.97
CA VAL A 211 1.92 -1.92 29.59
C VAL A 211 2.24 -3.14 28.75
N ARG A 212 1.21 -3.79 28.21
CA ARG A 212 1.28 -5.02 27.41
C ARG A 212 0.87 -4.76 25.96
N PRO A 213 1.81 -4.47 25.03
CA PRO A 213 1.48 -4.16 23.65
C PRO A 213 0.60 -5.21 22.95
N GLU A 214 0.77 -6.48 23.28
CA GLU A 214 -0.04 -7.58 22.76
C GLU A 214 -1.53 -7.53 23.18
N GLU A 215 -1.87 -6.77 24.22
CA GLU A 215 -3.24 -6.52 24.65
C GLU A 215 -3.83 -5.23 24.05
N MET A 216 -3.02 -4.45 23.32
CA MET A 216 -3.37 -3.15 22.74
C MET A 216 -3.70 -3.21 21.23
N VAL A 217 -3.78 -4.40 20.64
CA VAL A 217 -3.96 -4.63 19.19
C VAL A 217 -5.36 -5.11 18.80
N GLY A 218 -6.38 -4.89 19.64
CA GLY A 218 -7.75 -5.37 19.42
C GLY A 218 -8.78 -4.76 20.36
N SER A 219 -9.95 -5.40 20.49
CA SER A 219 -10.98 -4.95 21.44
C SER A 219 -10.59 -5.30 22.88
N MET A 220 -10.77 -4.37 23.81
CA MET A 220 -10.48 -4.59 25.23
C MET A 220 -11.24 -5.81 25.76
N ARG A 221 -10.55 -6.66 26.53
CA ARG A 221 -11.21 -7.71 27.31
C ARG A 221 -12.15 -7.02 28.32
N LYS A 222 -13.43 -7.37 28.29
CA LYS A 222 -14.43 -6.90 29.25
C LYS A 222 -14.15 -7.44 30.64
#